data_AF-A0A267FQY8-F1
#
_entry.id   AF-A0A267FQY8-F1
#
_cell.length_a   1.000
_cell.length_b   1.000
_cell.length_c   1.000
_cell.angle_alpha   90.00
_cell.angle_beta   90.00
_cell.angle_gamma   90.00
#
_symmetry.space_group_name_H-M   'P 1'
#
loop_
_entity.id
_entity.type
_entity.pdbx_description
1 polymer ?
#
loop_
_entity_poly.entity_id
_entity_poly.type
_entity_poly.pdbx_seq_one_letter_code
_entity_poly.pdbx_strand_id
1 'polypeptide(L)'
;MIHQSWKSRKLPTRRAQRWSASWQTCFPNWEFRFWTDDDKLALVRDHYPWFLPVYFSFKKPVERADVARYFYMFHFGGIYADLDAVCQKNFEHLLNSTAMLFGGMDGLKQEDSLLRTYVENSLMASRPGHPFWMRLIARVMVHQHFGRGGGQWTLPPGLRF
;
A
#
# COMPACT_ATOMS: atom_id res chain seq x y z
N MET A 1 6.23 -8.63 -8.65
CA MET A 1 4.84 -8.20 -8.95
C MET A 1 4.74 -6.69 -8.79
N ILE A 2 3.97 -6.02 -9.65
CA ILE A 2 3.62 -4.60 -9.57
C ILE A 2 2.14 -4.48 -9.21
N HIS A 3 1.83 -3.64 -8.24
CA HIS A 3 0.49 -3.39 -7.73
C HIS A 3 0.07 -1.97 -8.06
N GLN A 4 -1.08 -1.82 -8.71
CA GLN A 4 -1.80 -0.55 -8.77
C GLN A 4 -3.25 -0.78 -8.39
N SER A 5 -3.94 0.26 -7.94
CA SER A 5 -5.33 0.11 -7.52
C SER A 5 -6.22 1.27 -7.94
N TRP A 6 -7.49 0.95 -8.21
CA TRP A 6 -8.55 1.93 -8.42
C TRP A 6 -9.86 1.40 -7.86
N LYS A 7 -10.94 2.17 -8.00
CA LYS A 7 -12.28 1.74 -7.60
C LYS A 7 -12.78 0.59 -8.47
N SER A 8 -12.53 0.67 -9.77
CA SER A 8 -12.95 -0.34 -10.76
C SER A 8 -11.90 -0.50 -11.85
N ARG A 9 -12.11 -1.46 -12.76
CA ARG A 9 -11.25 -1.67 -13.95
C ARG A 9 -11.31 -0.50 -14.94
N LYS A 10 -12.34 0.37 -14.85
CA LYS A 10 -12.48 1.54 -15.73
C LYS A 10 -11.71 2.73 -15.14
N LEU A 11 -10.51 2.96 -15.66
CA LEU A 11 -9.68 4.10 -15.29
C LEU A 11 -10.32 5.44 -15.67
N PRO A 12 -10.12 6.51 -14.88
CA PRO A 12 -10.89 7.75 -14.99
C PRO A 12 -10.52 8.57 -16.22
N THR A 13 -9.30 8.44 -16.74
CA THR A 13 -8.81 9.23 -17.88
C THR A 13 -7.89 8.39 -18.78
N ARG A 14 -7.77 8.79 -20.05
CA ARG A 14 -6.73 8.26 -20.96
C ARG A 14 -5.31 8.49 -20.41
N ARG A 15 -5.12 9.56 -19.64
CA ARG A 15 -3.84 9.88 -19.00
C ARG A 15 -3.49 8.82 -17.95
N ALA A 16 -4.42 8.48 -17.06
CA ALA A 16 -4.23 7.42 -16.08
C ALA A 16 -3.95 6.05 -16.73
N GLN A 17 -4.59 5.74 -17.86
CA GLN A 17 -4.29 4.52 -18.64
C GLN A 17 -2.84 4.50 -19.14
N ARG A 18 -2.36 5.63 -19.69
CA ARG A 18 -0.96 5.76 -20.17
C ARG A 18 0.05 5.66 -19.02
N TRP A 19 -0.24 6.31 -17.90
CA TRP A 19 0.60 6.28 -16.71
C TRP A 19 0.68 4.86 -16.14
N SER A 20 -0.45 4.18 -16.00
CA SER A 20 -0.49 2.77 -15.59
C SER A 20 0.28 1.86 -16.55
N ALA A 21 0.11 2.04 -17.87
CA ALA A 21 0.84 1.27 -18.87
C ALA A 21 2.36 1.47 -18.80
N SER A 22 2.85 2.65 -18.39
CA SER A 22 4.29 2.91 -18.24
C SER A 22 4.99 1.95 -17.28
N TRP A 23 4.28 1.45 -16.26
CA TRP A 23 4.83 0.48 -15.30
C TRP A 23 5.06 -0.89 -15.93
N GLN A 24 4.15 -1.35 -16.78
CA GLN A 24 4.30 -2.61 -17.53
C GLN A 24 5.45 -2.50 -18.55
N THR A 25 5.60 -1.34 -19.20
CA THR A 25 6.72 -1.07 -20.10
C THR A 25 8.06 -1.03 -19.36
N CYS A 26 8.11 -0.40 -18.19
CA CYS A 26 9.32 -0.33 -17.37
C CYS A 26 9.77 -1.71 -16.85
N PHE A 27 8.82 -2.55 -16.46
CA PHE A 27 9.10 -3.86 -15.86
C PHE A 27 8.43 -4.97 -16.67
N PRO A 28 8.91 -5.24 -17.90
CA PRO A 28 8.24 -6.14 -18.84
C PRO A 28 8.18 -7.60 -18.36
N ASN A 29 9.07 -7.99 -17.46
CA ASN A 29 9.16 -9.36 -16.93
C ASN A 29 8.41 -9.53 -15.60
N TRP A 30 7.73 -8.49 -15.12
CA TRP A 30 7.02 -8.53 -13.84
C TRP A 30 5.52 -8.76 -14.05
N GLU A 31 4.93 -9.60 -13.20
CA GLU A 31 3.48 -9.70 -13.13
C GLU A 31 2.87 -8.37 -12.68
N PHE A 32 1.86 -7.89 -13.41
CA PHE A 32 1.10 -6.70 -13.06
C PHE A 32 -0.26 -7.11 -12.47
N ARG A 33 -0.52 -6.68 -11.23
CA ARG A 33 -1.78 -6.94 -10.53
C ARG A 33 -2.50 -5.64 -10.22
N PHE A 34 -3.67 -5.50 -10.82
CA PHE A 34 -4.55 -4.36 -10.60
C PHE A 34 -5.70 -4.71 -9.67
N TRP A 35 -5.92 -3.87 -8.64
CA TRP A 35 -6.89 -4.11 -7.57
C TRP A 35 -8.08 -3.14 -7.66
N THR A 36 -9.28 -3.69 -7.86
CA THR A 36 -10.55 -2.95 -7.69
C THR A 36 -10.97 -2.90 -6.22
N ASP A 37 -12.03 -2.15 -5.88
CA ASP A 37 -12.57 -2.16 -4.52
C ASP A 37 -13.09 -3.56 -4.11
N ASP A 38 -13.64 -4.32 -5.07
CA ASP A 38 -14.08 -5.71 -4.83
C ASP A 38 -12.90 -6.64 -4.59
N ASP A 39 -11.81 -6.50 -5.37
CA ASP A 39 -10.59 -7.31 -5.18
C ASP A 39 -9.96 -7.06 -3.80
N LYS A 40 -10.00 -5.81 -3.32
CA LYS A 40 -9.51 -5.41 -2.00
C LYS A 40 -10.31 -6.05 -0.89
N LEU A 41 -11.64 -5.97 -0.99
CA LEU A 41 -12.53 -6.59 -0.03
C LEU A 41 -12.36 -8.11 -0.01
N ALA A 42 -12.27 -8.75 -1.18
CA ALA A 42 -12.02 -10.18 -1.30
C ALA A 42 -10.70 -10.57 -0.62
N LEU A 43 -9.61 -9.83 -0.88
CA LEU A 43 -8.32 -10.09 -0.21
C LEU A 43 -8.43 -10.06 1.32
N VAL A 44 -9.07 -9.01 1.87
CA VAL A 44 -9.23 -8.89 3.32
C VAL A 44 -10.14 -9.98 3.86
N ARG A 45 -11.25 -10.26 3.18
CA ARG A 45 -12.21 -11.31 3.59
C ARG A 45 -11.56 -12.70 3.61
N ASP A 46 -10.83 -13.03 2.56
CA ASP A 46 -10.36 -14.39 2.31
C ASP A 46 -9.06 -14.71 3.07
N HIS A 47 -8.19 -13.71 3.28
CA HIS A 47 -6.89 -13.92 3.94
C HIS A 47 -6.77 -13.28 5.33
N TYR A 48 -7.58 -12.25 5.63
CA TYR A 48 -7.49 -11.49 6.87
C TYR A 48 -8.88 -11.23 7.48
N PRO A 49 -9.75 -12.27 7.63
CA PRO A 49 -11.14 -12.08 8.05
C PRO A 49 -11.27 -11.37 9.40
N TRP A 50 -10.27 -11.52 10.28
CA TRP A 50 -10.17 -10.82 11.56
C TRP A 50 -10.10 -9.29 11.44
N PHE A 51 -9.70 -8.75 10.29
CA PHE A 51 -9.63 -7.32 10.03
C PHE A 51 -10.93 -6.74 9.47
N LEU A 52 -11.89 -7.56 9.02
CA LEU A 52 -13.14 -7.09 8.41
C LEU A 52 -13.91 -6.07 9.26
N PRO A 53 -14.06 -6.23 10.59
CA PRO A 53 -14.73 -5.22 11.41
C PRO A 53 -14.05 -3.86 11.34
N VAL A 54 -12.72 -3.83 11.36
CA VAL A 54 -11.95 -2.59 11.22
C VAL A 54 -12.05 -2.05 9.79
N TYR A 55 -11.97 -2.91 8.77
CA TYR A 55 -12.11 -2.53 7.37
C TYR A 55 -13.44 -1.82 7.08
N PHE A 56 -14.54 -2.31 7.64
CA PHE A 56 -15.85 -1.67 7.51
C PHE A 56 -16.03 -0.42 8.39
N SER A 57 -15.22 -0.26 9.46
CA SER A 57 -15.27 0.92 10.32
C SER A 57 -14.80 2.21 9.62
N PHE A 58 -13.93 2.09 8.61
CA PHE A 58 -13.48 3.21 7.79
C PHE A 58 -14.65 3.83 7.02
N LYS A 59 -14.82 5.15 7.16
CA LYS A 59 -15.93 5.88 6.53
C LYS A 59 -15.60 6.27 5.10
N LYS A 60 -14.32 6.57 4.82
CA LYS A 60 -13.91 7.03 3.49
C LYS A 60 -13.37 5.84 2.68
N PRO A 61 -13.80 5.67 1.42
CA PRO A 61 -13.24 4.63 0.54
C PRO A 61 -11.71 4.72 0.38
N VAL A 62 -11.14 5.93 0.41
CA VAL A 62 -9.70 6.14 0.31
C VAL A 62 -8.96 5.51 1.49
N GLU A 63 -9.49 5.59 2.71
CA GLU A 63 -8.89 4.96 3.90
C GLU A 63 -8.85 3.43 3.76
N ARG A 64 -9.89 2.84 3.16
CA ARG A 64 -9.92 1.40 2.87
C ARG A 64 -8.88 1.03 1.82
N ALA A 65 -8.69 1.85 0.78
CA ALA A 65 -7.65 1.65 -0.21
C ALA A 65 -6.23 1.82 0.39
N ASP A 66 -6.05 2.77 1.31
CA ASP A 66 -4.79 3.02 2.03
C ASP A 66 -4.40 1.85 2.94
N VAL A 67 -5.36 1.18 3.59
CA VAL A 67 -5.03 0.00 4.40
C VAL A 67 -4.92 -1.27 3.57
N ALA A 68 -5.73 -1.41 2.52
CA ALA A 68 -5.69 -2.55 1.62
C ALA A 68 -4.31 -2.71 0.97
N ARG A 69 -3.63 -1.61 0.59
CA ARG A 69 -2.25 -1.68 0.04
C ARG A 69 -1.26 -2.33 0.99
N TYR A 70 -1.40 -2.16 2.31
CA TYR A 70 -0.52 -2.83 3.27
C TYR A 70 -0.71 -4.35 3.24
N PHE A 71 -1.92 -4.83 2.98
CA PHE A 71 -2.18 -6.26 2.79
C PHE A 71 -1.61 -6.79 1.48
N TYR A 72 -1.63 -6.02 0.38
CA TYR A 72 -0.96 -6.45 -0.86
C TYR A 72 0.53 -6.61 -0.60
N MET A 73 1.14 -5.59 0.03
CA MET A 73 2.57 -5.55 0.28
C MET A 73 3.01 -6.63 1.26
N PHE A 74 2.21 -6.94 2.28
CA PHE A 74 2.50 -8.07 3.17
C PHE A 74 2.36 -9.41 2.46
N HIS A 75 1.26 -9.63 1.74
CA HIS A 75 0.94 -10.95 1.18
C HIS A 75 1.84 -11.30 -0.02
N PHE A 76 2.05 -10.36 -0.93
CA PHE A 76 2.74 -10.60 -2.20
C PHE A 76 4.11 -9.92 -2.27
N GLY A 77 4.37 -8.91 -1.45
CA GLY A 77 5.53 -8.04 -1.63
C GLY A 77 5.45 -7.27 -2.95
N GLY A 78 6.59 -7.10 -3.62
CA GLY A 78 6.66 -6.45 -4.92
C GLY A 78 6.74 -4.93 -4.81
N ILE A 79 6.18 -4.23 -5.79
CA ILE A 79 6.16 -2.77 -5.88
C ILE A 79 4.70 -2.32 -5.92
N TYR A 80 4.31 -1.38 -5.07
CA TYR A 80 3.07 -0.61 -5.20
C TYR A 80 3.37 0.77 -5.77
N ALA A 81 2.54 1.22 -6.71
CA ALA A 81 2.56 2.59 -7.20
C ALA A 81 1.14 3.14 -7.41
N ASP A 82 0.90 4.40 -7.06
CA ASP A 82 -0.35 5.08 -7.36
C ASP A 82 -0.55 5.26 -8.88
N LEU A 83 -1.79 5.49 -9.30
CA LEU A 83 -2.15 5.58 -10.72
C LEU A 83 -1.69 6.85 -11.42
N ASP A 84 -1.34 7.87 -10.65
CA ASP A 84 -0.74 9.12 -11.10
C ASP A 84 0.80 9.08 -11.13
N ALA A 85 1.41 7.96 -10.73
CA ALA A 85 2.83 7.73 -10.88
C ALA A 85 3.18 7.23 -12.29
N VAL A 86 4.15 7.88 -12.92
CA VAL A 86 4.74 7.46 -14.21
C VAL A 86 6.06 6.77 -13.94
N CYS A 87 6.21 5.54 -14.43
CA CYS A 87 7.51 4.91 -14.41
C CYS A 87 8.35 5.43 -15.58
N GLN A 88 9.47 6.06 -15.25
CA GLN A 88 10.44 6.56 -16.24
C GLN A 88 11.57 5.58 -16.51
N LYS A 89 11.97 4.79 -15.50
CA LYS A 89 13.09 3.87 -15.60
C LYS A 89 12.88 2.67 -14.70
N ASN A 90 13.30 1.51 -15.18
CA ASN A 90 13.38 0.30 -14.36
C ASN A 90 14.43 0.49 -13.25
N PHE A 91 14.02 0.26 -12.00
CA PHE A 91 14.88 0.37 -10.82
C PHE A 91 15.00 -0.96 -10.06
N GLU A 92 14.77 -2.10 -10.72
CA GLU A 92 14.85 -3.44 -10.14
C GLU A 92 16.18 -3.71 -9.42
N HIS A 93 17.28 -3.16 -9.93
CA HIS A 93 18.61 -3.25 -9.30
C HIS A 93 18.63 -2.74 -7.85
N LEU A 94 17.79 -1.76 -7.47
CA LEU A 94 17.70 -1.26 -6.10
C LEU A 94 16.98 -2.23 -5.16
N LEU A 95 16.14 -3.11 -5.69
CA LEU A 95 15.34 -4.05 -4.91
C LEU A 95 16.17 -5.27 -4.46
N ASN A 96 17.24 -5.60 -5.19
CA ASN A 96 18.10 -6.74 -4.87
C ASN A 96 18.86 -6.58 -3.55
N SER A 97 19.21 -5.34 -3.20
CA SER A 97 19.97 -5.01 -1.98
C SER A 97 19.11 -4.48 -0.84
N THR A 98 17.79 -4.41 -1.01
CA THR A 98 16.92 -3.68 -0.08
C THR A 98 15.71 -4.52 0.34
N ALA A 99 15.46 -4.64 1.64
CA ALA A 99 14.30 -5.37 2.15
C ALA A 99 12.98 -4.58 2.00
N MET A 100 13.09 -3.25 2.01
CA MET A 100 11.97 -2.31 1.98
C MET A 100 12.40 -0.95 1.42
N LEU A 101 11.60 -0.40 0.52
CA LEU A 101 11.83 0.89 -0.13
C LEU A 101 10.53 1.71 -0.07
N PHE A 102 10.68 3.01 0.13
CA PHE A 102 9.60 3.98 -0.01
C PHE A 102 10.03 5.10 -0.94
N GLY A 103 9.07 5.66 -1.67
CA GLY A 103 9.25 6.92 -2.36
C GLY A 103 9.54 8.04 -1.37
N GLY A 104 10.48 8.90 -1.71
CA GLY A 104 10.72 10.16 -1.02
C GLY A 104 10.27 11.32 -1.90
N MET A 105 9.56 12.29 -1.34
CA MET A 105 9.36 13.60 -1.98
C MET A 105 10.11 14.68 -1.22
N ASP A 106 10.79 15.53 -1.98
CA ASP A 106 11.40 16.73 -1.43
C ASP A 106 10.29 17.69 -1.01
N GLY A 107 10.34 18.11 0.26
CA GLY A 107 9.38 19.07 0.79
C GLY A 107 9.57 20.43 0.14
N LEU A 108 8.52 21.01 -0.45
CA LEU A 108 8.58 22.38 -0.97
C LEU A 108 8.77 23.45 0.13
N LYS A 109 8.61 23.12 1.43
CA LYS A 109 8.76 24.08 2.54
C LYS A 109 9.09 23.39 3.87
N GLN A 110 10.36 23.37 4.26
CA GLN A 110 10.78 23.58 5.65
C GLN A 110 12.30 23.65 5.68
N GLU A 111 12.85 24.85 5.87
CA GLU A 111 14.29 25.12 5.94
C GLU A 111 14.98 24.46 7.16
N ASP A 112 14.22 23.88 8.10
CA ASP A 112 14.72 23.48 9.43
C ASP A 112 14.55 21.99 9.80
N SER A 113 14.24 21.12 8.84
CA SER A 113 14.19 19.67 9.07
C SER A 113 15.48 19.01 8.57
N LEU A 114 16.25 18.36 9.45
CA LEU A 114 17.42 17.52 9.10
C LEU A 114 17.06 16.41 8.11
N LEU A 115 15.77 16.08 7.96
CA LEU A 115 15.23 15.23 6.91
C LEU A 115 14.50 16.11 5.88
N ARG A 116 15.17 16.42 4.78
CA ARG A 116 14.60 17.20 3.65
C ARG A 116 13.52 16.47 2.86
N THR A 117 13.33 15.18 3.15
CA THR A 117 12.52 14.26 2.35
C THR A 117 11.40 13.65 3.19
N TYR A 118 10.17 13.77 2.70
CA TYR A 118 9.00 13.11 3.27
C TYR A 118 8.86 11.70 2.68
N VAL A 119 8.59 10.73 3.54
CA VAL A 119 8.33 9.34 3.11
C VAL A 119 6.88 9.22 2.67
N GLU A 120 6.68 8.65 1.50
CA GLU A 120 5.37 8.53 0.88
C GLU A 120 4.85 7.11 0.78
N ASN A 121 3.52 7.00 0.73
CA ASN A 121 2.80 5.76 0.48
C ASN A 121 2.31 5.60 -0.97
N SER A 122 2.74 6.50 -1.86
CA SER A 122 2.42 6.54 -3.29
C SER A 122 3.33 5.61 -4.11
N LEU A 123 4.53 5.31 -3.60
CA LEU A 123 5.47 4.32 -4.14
C LEU A 123 6.11 3.56 -2.99
N MET A 124 5.94 2.24 -2.98
CA MET A 124 6.49 1.37 -1.93
C MET A 124 6.98 0.07 -2.54
N ALA A 125 8.03 -0.53 -2.01
CA ALA A 125 8.44 -1.87 -2.39
C ALA A 125 8.93 -2.67 -1.19
N SER A 126 8.68 -3.97 -1.18
CA SER A 126 9.23 -4.86 -0.15
C SER A 126 9.19 -6.32 -0.58
N ARG A 127 9.92 -7.16 0.17
CA ARG A 127 9.69 -8.61 0.11
C ARG A 127 8.32 -8.98 0.72
N PRO A 128 7.70 -10.08 0.26
CA PRO A 128 6.51 -10.62 0.94
C PRO A 128 6.84 -10.97 2.39
N GLY A 129 5.86 -10.84 3.28
CA GLY A 129 5.99 -11.13 4.70
C GLY A 129 6.79 -10.12 5.52
N HIS A 130 7.18 -8.97 4.94
CA HIS A 130 8.01 -8.00 5.68
C HIS A 130 7.29 -7.51 6.96
N PRO A 131 7.88 -7.66 8.16
CA PRO A 131 7.19 -7.41 9.44
C PRO A 131 6.67 -5.99 9.64
N PHE A 132 7.24 -5.02 8.92
CA PHE A 132 6.76 -3.64 8.91
C PHE A 132 5.25 -3.54 8.63
N TRP A 133 4.73 -4.25 7.64
CA TRP A 133 3.34 -4.08 7.20
C TRP A 133 2.35 -4.50 8.28
N MET A 134 2.62 -5.61 8.95
CA MET A 134 1.74 -6.08 10.01
C MET A 134 1.86 -5.22 11.27
N ARG A 135 3.05 -4.69 11.58
CA ARG A 135 3.20 -3.66 12.63
C ARG A 135 2.44 -2.39 12.30
N LEU A 136 2.44 -1.97 11.03
CA LEU A 136 1.67 -0.81 10.57
C LEU A 136 0.15 -1.07 10.66
N ILE A 137 -0.32 -2.23 10.24
CA ILE A 137 -1.73 -2.64 10.35
C ILE A 137 -2.15 -2.68 11.82
N ALA A 138 -1.34 -3.24 12.73
CA ALA A 138 -1.62 -3.23 14.16
C ALA A 138 -1.76 -1.79 14.69
N ARG A 139 -0.89 -0.86 14.27
CA ARG A 139 -1.01 0.57 14.62
C ARG A 139 -2.29 1.20 14.08
N VAL A 140 -2.68 0.86 12.85
CA VAL A 140 -3.95 1.34 12.24
C VAL A 140 -5.15 0.85 13.06
N MET A 141 -5.17 -0.41 13.50
CA MET A 141 -6.24 -0.96 14.33
C MET A 141 -6.36 -0.23 15.65
N VAL A 142 -5.23 -0.05 16.35
CA VAL A 142 -5.15 0.69 17.62
C VAL A 142 -5.72 2.09 17.43
N HIS A 143 -5.28 2.83 16.39
CA HIS A 143 -5.75 4.19 16.15
C HIS A 143 -7.25 4.26 15.77
N GLN A 144 -7.76 3.33 14.98
CA GLN A 144 -9.20 3.28 14.64
C GLN A 144 -10.07 2.92 15.85
N HIS A 145 -9.56 2.11 16.77
CA HIS A 145 -10.24 1.73 18.01
C HIS A 145 -10.26 2.89 19.02
N PHE A 146 -9.09 3.46 19.33
CA PHE A 146 -8.97 4.54 20.32
C PHE A 146 -9.50 5.89 19.81
N GLY A 147 -9.42 6.16 18.50
CA GLY A 147 -10.02 7.35 17.89
C GLY A 147 -11.56 7.38 17.93
N ARG A 148 -12.21 6.29 18.34
CA ARG A 148 -13.68 6.16 18.42
C ARG A 148 -14.21 5.74 19.79
N GLY A 149 -13.40 5.80 20.84
CA GLY A 149 -13.87 5.78 22.23
C GLY A 149 -14.23 4.41 22.83
N GLY A 150 -13.44 3.36 22.60
CA GLY A 150 -13.66 2.09 23.33
C GLY A 150 -12.41 1.24 23.51
N GLY A 151 -12.30 0.63 24.71
CA GLY A 151 -11.83 -0.75 24.94
C GLY A 151 -10.33 -1.08 24.87
N GLN A 152 -9.90 -2.02 25.71
CA GLN A 152 -8.61 -2.69 25.61
C GLN A 152 -8.68 -3.73 24.48
N TRP A 153 -8.01 -3.48 23.35
CA TRP A 153 -7.94 -4.44 22.25
C TRP A 153 -6.64 -5.27 22.32
N THR A 154 -6.76 -6.58 22.13
CA THR A 154 -5.64 -7.52 22.07
C THR A 154 -5.52 -8.11 20.67
N LEU A 155 -4.28 -8.23 20.17
CA LEU A 155 -3.99 -8.88 18.89
C LEU A 155 -4.58 -10.30 18.87
N PRO A 156 -5.11 -10.79 17.74
CA PRO A 156 -5.55 -12.17 17.62
C PRO A 156 -4.41 -13.13 18.05
N PRO A 157 -4.72 -14.23 18.76
CA PRO A 157 -3.72 -15.23 19.11
C PRO A 157 -2.95 -15.69 17.87
N GLY A 158 -1.62 -15.57 17.90
CA GLY A 158 -0.73 -15.94 16.78
C GLY A 158 -0.09 -14.77 16.02
N LEU A 159 -0.59 -13.54 16.18
CA LEU A 159 0.07 -12.33 15.69
C LEU A 159 1.00 -11.76 16.78
N ARG A 160 2.14 -12.43 17.01
CA ARG A 160 3.24 -11.87 17.81
C ARG A 160 4.30 -11.35 16.85
N PHE A 161 4.62 -10.06 16.92
CA PHE A 161 5.68 -9.42 16.13
C PHE A 161 6.94 -9.22 16.94
#